data_AF-A0A6J4INQ2-F1
#
_entry.id   AF-A0A6J4INQ2-F1
#
_cell.length_a   1.000
_cell.length_b   1.000
_cell.length_c   1.000
_cell.angle_alpha   90.00
_cell.angle_beta   90.00
_cell.angle_gamma   90.00
#
_symmetry.space_group_name_H-M   'P 1'
#
loop_
_entity.id
_entity.type
_entity.pdbx_description
1 polymer ?
#
loop_
_entity_poly.entity_id
_entity_poly.type
_entity_poly.pdbx_seq_one_letter_code
_entity_poly.pdbx_strand_id
1 'polypeptide(L)'
;MSSAAENDKDGQTDHGVTGSLTAEDMAYRARALAQAHPLTDLARSYVDRSVAEQRTSQPIPEVGIWAGAAVIGGYCLRRVEESEVGMDLSPSDEDLPDLDALEEATAGIAAELRVEGAGGHMLADEDRTIEALDRIIASEVSRRLDHWKDDVDQAAWDELEEYLTWWVVKGYALRAAETATGALR
;
A
#
# COMPACT_ATOMS: atom_id res chain seq x y z
N MET A 1 55.28 -21.10 21.60
CA MET A 1 53.98 -20.71 22.19
C MET A 1 53.48 -19.56 21.33
N SER A 2 52.82 -19.81 20.20
CA SER A 2 51.44 -20.30 19.97
C SER A 2 50.34 -19.30 20.30
N SER A 3 49.43 -19.18 19.32
CA SER A 3 48.07 -18.63 19.30
C SER A 3 47.95 -17.10 19.11
N ALA A 4 47.42 -16.61 17.98
CA ALA A 4 46.01 -16.66 17.50
C ALA A 4 45.37 -15.29 17.80
N ALA A 5 44.50 -14.66 17.03
CA ALA A 5 43.87 -14.85 15.73
C ALA A 5 43.13 -13.51 15.43
N GLU A 6 42.74 -13.29 14.17
CA GLU A 6 41.41 -12.80 13.71
C GLU A 6 40.72 -11.62 14.43
N ASN A 7 39.95 -10.74 13.80
CA ASN A 7 39.58 -10.48 12.40
C ASN A 7 38.84 -9.14 12.41
N ASP A 8 38.74 -8.56 11.22
CA ASP A 8 37.73 -7.61 10.75
C ASP A 8 36.44 -7.49 11.56
N LYS A 9 36.02 -6.24 11.76
CA LYS A 9 34.61 -5.87 11.81
C LYS A 9 34.40 -4.66 10.90
N ASP A 10 34.43 -4.93 9.60
CA ASP A 10 33.70 -4.10 8.66
C ASP A 10 32.20 -4.31 8.90
N GLY A 11 31.51 -3.19 9.13
CA GLY A 11 30.06 -3.11 9.19
C GLY A 11 29.50 -3.38 7.80
N GLN A 12 29.27 -4.65 7.50
CA GLN A 12 28.58 -5.09 6.31
C GLN A 12 27.08 -5.07 6.60
N THR A 13 26.40 -4.01 6.15
CA THR A 13 24.95 -4.03 5.96
C THR A 13 24.63 -5.04 4.88
N ASP A 14 24.27 -6.24 5.31
CA ASP A 14 23.80 -7.32 4.47
C ASP A 14 22.43 -6.94 3.89
N HIS A 15 22.43 -6.17 2.81
CA HIS A 15 21.31 -6.12 1.89
C HIS A 15 21.40 -7.38 1.02
N GLY A 16 21.06 -8.51 1.62
CA GLY A 16 21.10 -9.83 1.01
C GLY A 16 20.34 -9.85 -0.31
N VAL A 17 21.08 -10.07 -1.40
CA VAL A 17 20.56 -10.21 -2.78
C VAL A 17 19.86 -11.57 -2.99
N THR A 18 19.58 -12.35 -1.95
CA THR A 18 18.91 -13.67 -2.04
C THR A 18 18.01 -13.99 -0.84
N GLY A 19 17.43 -12.97 -0.20
CA GLY A 19 16.43 -13.14 0.86
C GLY A 19 15.13 -12.42 0.50
N SER A 20 13.99 -13.08 0.73
CA SER A 20 12.67 -12.45 0.63
C SER A 20 12.63 -11.20 1.53
N LEU A 21 12.03 -10.10 1.07
CA LEU A 21 12.01 -8.83 1.81
C LEU A 21 11.34 -8.99 3.17
N THR A 22 11.77 -8.23 4.19
CA THR A 22 11.01 -8.16 5.44
C THR A 22 9.77 -7.27 5.26
N ALA A 23 8.76 -7.41 6.12
CA ALA A 23 7.59 -6.50 6.11
C ALA A 23 8.00 -5.01 6.25
N GLU A 24 9.06 -4.76 7.02
CA GLU A 24 9.65 -3.43 7.16
C GLU A 24 10.27 -2.91 5.86
N ASP A 25 11.05 -3.75 5.17
CA ASP A 25 11.64 -3.40 3.88
C ASP A 25 10.56 -3.16 2.82
N MET A 26 9.49 -3.98 2.83
CA MET A 26 8.34 -3.82 1.93
C MET A 26 7.66 -2.48 2.16
N ALA A 27 7.31 -2.15 3.41
CA ALA A 27 6.68 -0.88 3.77
C ALA A 27 7.59 0.32 3.44
N TYR A 28 8.90 0.21 3.70
CA TYR A 28 9.87 1.25 3.36
C TYR A 28 9.92 1.51 1.85
N ARG A 29 10.07 0.45 1.05
CA ARG A 29 10.11 0.54 -0.42
C ARG A 29 8.80 1.07 -0.99
N ALA A 30 7.65 0.64 -0.45
CA ALA A 30 6.34 1.13 -0.87
C ALA A 30 6.22 2.64 -0.66
N ARG A 31 6.65 3.15 0.51
CA ARG A 31 6.64 4.60 0.81
C ARG A 31 7.60 5.39 -0.08
N ALA A 32 8.78 4.84 -0.36
CA ALA A 32 9.74 5.45 -1.29
C ALA A 32 9.16 5.53 -2.70
N LEU A 33 8.54 4.44 -3.17
CA LEU A 33 7.87 4.36 -4.46
C LEU A 33 6.69 5.34 -4.56
N ALA A 34 5.92 5.50 -3.48
CA ALA A 34 4.81 6.44 -3.41
C ALA A 34 5.22 7.91 -3.67
N GLN A 35 6.47 8.29 -3.35
CA GLN A 35 6.98 9.65 -3.62
C GLN A 35 7.10 9.94 -5.13
N ALA A 36 7.17 8.92 -5.98
CA ALA A 36 7.21 9.05 -7.43
C ALA A 36 5.81 9.04 -8.09
N HIS A 37 4.74 8.99 -7.29
CA HIS A 37 3.34 8.95 -7.74
C HIS A 37 3.05 7.98 -8.90
N PRO A 38 3.36 6.68 -8.73
CA PRO A 38 3.55 5.82 -9.88
C PRO A 38 2.28 5.02 -10.22
N LEU A 39 1.14 5.71 -10.13
CA LEU A 39 -0.15 5.20 -10.57
C LEU A 39 -0.16 5.15 -12.10
N THR A 40 -0.83 4.15 -12.67
CA THR A 40 -1.28 4.20 -14.06
C THR A 40 -2.28 5.34 -14.26
N ASP A 41 -2.53 5.73 -15.51
CA ASP A 41 -3.55 6.74 -15.82
C ASP A 41 -4.96 6.28 -15.43
N LEU A 42 -5.23 4.98 -15.54
CA LEU A 42 -6.49 4.36 -15.12
C LEU A 42 -6.66 4.44 -13.59
N ALA A 43 -5.67 3.99 -12.82
CA ALA A 43 -5.67 4.06 -11.37
C ALA A 43 -5.75 5.51 -10.87
N ARG A 44 -5.09 6.46 -11.55
CA ARG A 44 -5.19 7.89 -11.24
C ARG A 44 -6.62 8.40 -11.44
N SER A 45 -7.22 8.12 -12.59
CA SER A 45 -8.60 8.54 -12.89
C SER A 45 -9.60 7.97 -11.88
N TYR A 46 -9.39 6.71 -11.50
CA TYR A 46 -10.17 6.04 -10.47
C TYR A 46 -10.05 6.69 -9.09
N VAL A 47 -8.83 6.96 -8.64
CA VAL A 47 -8.56 7.60 -7.34
C VAL A 47 -9.16 9.00 -7.31
N ASP A 48 -8.96 9.79 -8.37
CA ASP A 48 -9.49 11.15 -8.46
C ASP A 48 -11.01 11.17 -8.36
N ARG A 49 -11.71 10.26 -9.05
CA ARG A 49 -13.17 10.09 -8.94
C ARG A 49 -13.59 9.69 -7.53
N SER A 50 -12.97 8.64 -6.99
CA SER A 50 -13.32 8.09 -5.67
C SER A 50 -13.12 9.12 -4.55
N VAL A 51 -12.02 9.88 -4.60
CA VAL A 51 -11.74 10.93 -3.62
C VAL A 51 -12.71 12.10 -3.80
N ALA A 52 -13.03 12.50 -5.03
CA ALA A 52 -13.99 13.57 -5.28
C ALA A 52 -15.38 13.24 -4.73
N GLU A 53 -15.86 12.01 -4.90
CA GLU A 53 -17.14 11.53 -4.35
C GLU A 53 -17.14 11.60 -2.83
N GLN A 54 -16.08 11.11 -2.17
CA GLN A 54 -15.96 11.11 -0.71
C GLN A 54 -15.75 12.51 -0.12
N ARG A 55 -15.12 13.45 -0.84
CA ARG A 55 -14.96 14.83 -0.34
C ARG A 55 -16.29 15.53 -0.07
N THR A 56 -17.38 15.11 -0.72
CA THR A 56 -18.71 15.70 -0.49
C THR A 56 -19.36 15.27 0.82
N SER A 57 -18.92 14.16 1.42
CA SER A 57 -19.44 13.61 2.67
C SER A 57 -18.60 13.96 3.90
N GLN A 58 -17.40 14.55 3.71
CA GLN A 58 -16.46 14.79 4.81
C GLN A 58 -16.58 16.21 5.39
N PRO A 59 -16.59 16.36 6.72
CA PRO A 59 -16.64 17.67 7.37
C PRO A 59 -15.33 18.47 7.26
N ILE A 60 -14.20 17.81 6.96
CA ILE A 60 -12.85 18.40 6.95
C ILE A 60 -12.19 18.18 5.57
N PRO A 61 -11.86 19.24 4.80
CA PRO A 61 -11.27 19.14 3.46
C PRO A 61 -9.93 18.38 3.38
N GLU A 62 -9.12 18.45 4.42
CA GLU A 62 -7.79 17.82 4.55
C GLU A 62 -7.88 16.29 4.50
N VAL A 63 -9.01 15.72 4.92
CA VAL A 63 -9.27 14.26 4.90
C VAL A 63 -9.20 13.70 3.47
N GLY A 64 -9.58 14.49 2.46
CA GLY A 64 -9.46 14.09 1.04
C GLY A 64 -8.00 14.01 0.55
N ILE A 65 -7.10 14.84 1.08
CA ILE A 65 -5.67 14.80 0.75
C ILE A 65 -5.03 13.55 1.39
N TRP A 66 -5.46 13.22 2.61
CA TRP A 66 -4.95 12.06 3.34
C TRP A 66 -5.36 10.74 2.69
N ALA A 67 -6.60 10.66 2.21
CA ALA A 67 -7.09 9.55 1.38
C ALA A 67 -6.20 9.30 0.16
N GLY A 68 -5.85 10.34 -0.60
CA GLY A 68 -5.01 10.23 -1.80
C GLY A 68 -3.60 9.69 -1.51
N ALA A 69 -3.00 10.07 -0.39
CA ALA A 69 -1.70 9.53 0.00
C ALA A 69 -1.80 8.08 0.53
N ALA A 70 -2.82 7.77 1.32
CA ALA A 70 -3.07 6.44 1.86
C ALA A 70 -3.28 5.40 0.73
N VAL A 71 -4.10 5.73 -0.26
CA VAL A 71 -4.35 4.84 -1.40
C VAL A 71 -3.09 4.58 -2.23
N ILE A 72 -2.23 5.59 -2.42
CA ILE A 72 -0.95 5.40 -3.11
C ILE A 72 -0.03 4.48 -2.31
N GLY A 73 -0.04 4.57 -0.98
CA GLY A 73 0.75 3.69 -0.10
C GLY A 73 0.44 2.22 -0.30
N GLY A 74 -0.84 1.84 -0.25
CA GLY A 74 -1.26 0.46 -0.50
C GLY A 74 -0.99 -0.01 -1.93
N TYR A 75 -1.25 0.86 -2.92
CA TYR A 75 -0.97 0.58 -4.33
C TYR A 75 0.52 0.25 -4.55
N CYS A 76 1.41 1.03 -3.92
CA CYS A 76 2.84 0.82 -4.02
C CYS A 76 3.32 -0.43 -3.28
N LEU A 77 2.65 -0.85 -2.20
CA LEU A 77 2.98 -2.12 -1.55
C LEU A 77 2.77 -3.30 -2.50
N ARG A 78 1.63 -3.33 -3.21
CA ARG A 78 1.37 -4.37 -4.19
C ARG A 78 2.43 -4.40 -5.30
N ARG A 79 2.88 -3.23 -5.76
CA ARG A 79 3.98 -3.14 -6.74
C ARG A 79 5.33 -3.63 -6.21
N VAL A 80 5.59 -3.48 -4.91
CA VAL A 80 6.79 -4.04 -4.29
C VAL A 80 6.74 -5.56 -4.30
N GLU A 81 5.58 -6.17 -4.00
CA GLU A 81 5.42 -7.61 -4.11
C GLU A 81 5.62 -8.10 -5.55
N GLU A 82 4.99 -7.45 -6.54
CA GLU A 82 5.14 -7.76 -7.96
C GLU A 82 6.63 -7.77 -8.35
N SER A 83 7.38 -6.74 -7.95
CA SER A 83 8.82 -6.66 -8.19
C SER A 83 9.61 -7.75 -7.48
N GLU A 84 9.20 -8.16 -6.27
CA GLU A 84 9.86 -9.22 -5.49
C GLU A 84 9.70 -10.59 -6.17
N VAL A 85 8.51 -10.87 -6.72
CA VAL A 85 8.23 -12.12 -7.45
C VAL A 85 8.64 -12.08 -8.93
N GLY A 86 9.23 -10.97 -9.38
CA GLY A 86 9.74 -10.81 -10.75
C GLY A 86 8.66 -10.56 -11.80
N MET A 87 7.49 -10.05 -11.40
CA MET A 87 6.45 -9.58 -12.33
C MET A 87 6.82 -8.21 -12.88
N ASP A 88 6.92 -8.11 -14.20
CA ASP A 88 7.14 -6.85 -14.93
C ASP A 88 5.85 -6.47 -15.65
N LEU A 89 4.93 -5.86 -14.91
CA LEU A 89 3.60 -5.51 -15.40
C LEU A 89 3.60 -4.12 -16.03
N SER A 90 3.13 -4.04 -17.28
CA SER A 90 2.93 -2.81 -18.02
C SER A 90 1.45 -2.52 -18.25
N PRO A 91 1.03 -1.24 -18.33
CA PRO A 91 -0.31 -0.89 -18.76
C PRO A 91 -0.63 -1.48 -20.14
N SER A 92 -1.83 -2.05 -20.28
CA SER A 92 -2.33 -2.53 -21.57
C SER A 92 -2.75 -1.36 -22.46
N ASP A 93 -2.41 -1.42 -23.74
CA ASP A 93 -2.89 -0.48 -24.78
C ASP A 93 -4.27 -0.89 -25.37
N GLU A 94 -4.83 -2.02 -24.94
CA GLU A 94 -6.14 -2.53 -25.38
C GLU A 94 -7.31 -1.83 -24.66
N ASP A 95 -8.55 -2.20 -24.99
CA ASP A 95 -9.78 -1.69 -24.37
C ASP A 95 -9.73 -1.85 -22.83
N LEU A 96 -9.29 -0.79 -22.15
CA LEU A 96 -9.22 -0.72 -20.69
C LEU A 96 -10.62 -0.89 -20.09
N PRO A 97 -10.75 -1.52 -18.92
CA PRO A 97 -12.03 -1.57 -18.22
C PRO A 97 -12.52 -0.15 -17.93
N ASP A 98 -13.84 0.06 -17.98
CA ASP A 98 -14.38 1.29 -17.46
C ASP A 98 -14.17 1.39 -15.94
N LEU A 99 -14.31 2.61 -15.42
CA LEU A 99 -14.05 2.87 -14.01
C LEU A 99 -15.05 2.17 -13.08
N ASP A 100 -16.26 1.83 -13.53
CA ASP A 100 -17.26 1.16 -12.70
C ASP A 100 -16.93 -0.32 -12.54
N ALA A 101 -16.50 -0.98 -13.62
CA ALA A 101 -15.96 -2.33 -13.57
C ALA A 101 -14.70 -2.42 -12.69
N LEU A 102 -13.83 -1.40 -12.76
CA LEU A 102 -12.65 -1.32 -11.88
C LEU A 102 -13.04 -1.09 -10.41
N GLU A 103 -14.06 -0.29 -10.12
CA GLU A 103 -14.59 -0.11 -8.76
C GLU A 103 -15.16 -1.42 -8.23
N GLU A 104 -15.95 -2.15 -9.01
CA GLU A 104 -16.53 -3.43 -8.61
C GLU A 104 -15.44 -4.45 -8.27
N ALA A 105 -14.43 -4.59 -9.14
CA ALA A 105 -13.29 -5.47 -8.89
C ALA A 105 -12.47 -5.06 -7.67
N THR A 106 -12.19 -3.75 -7.53
CA THR A 106 -11.44 -3.21 -6.38
C THR A 106 -12.19 -3.43 -5.08
N ALA A 107 -13.50 -3.20 -5.05
CA ALA A 107 -14.34 -3.40 -3.88
C ALA A 107 -14.44 -4.87 -3.48
N GLY A 108 -14.57 -5.78 -4.46
CA GLY A 108 -14.56 -7.22 -4.25
C GLY A 108 -13.26 -7.69 -3.59
N ILE A 109 -12.11 -7.32 -4.17
CA ILE A 109 -10.79 -7.68 -3.62
C ILE A 109 -10.60 -7.06 -2.22
N ALA A 110 -10.95 -5.79 -2.03
CA ALA A 110 -10.83 -5.13 -0.74
C ALA A 110 -11.70 -5.78 0.36
N ALA A 111 -12.86 -6.32 0.00
CA ALA A 111 -13.71 -7.07 0.93
C ALA A 111 -13.08 -8.42 1.29
N GLU A 112 -12.52 -9.12 0.31
CA GLU A 112 -11.83 -10.40 0.52
C GLU A 112 -10.60 -10.25 1.42
N LEU A 113 -9.81 -9.18 1.25
CA LEU A 113 -8.63 -8.86 2.08
C LEU A 113 -8.93 -8.66 3.57
N ARG A 114 -10.20 -8.47 3.96
CA ARG A 114 -10.61 -8.28 5.36
C ARG A 114 -11.06 -9.57 6.06
N VAL A 115 -11.10 -10.69 5.36
CA VAL A 115 -11.51 -12.00 5.89
C VAL A 115 -10.27 -12.86 6.14
N GLU A 116 -10.24 -13.67 7.20
CA GLU A 116 -9.13 -14.61 7.44
C GLU A 116 -8.95 -15.58 6.26
N GLY A 117 -7.71 -15.74 5.79
CA GLY A 117 -7.37 -16.60 4.64
C GLY A 117 -7.44 -15.88 3.28
N ALA A 118 -7.26 -14.56 3.28
CA ALA A 118 -7.34 -13.70 2.10
C ALA A 118 -6.09 -13.74 1.21
N GLY A 119 -5.12 -14.59 1.53
CA GLY A 119 -3.87 -14.74 0.78
C GLY A 119 -4.02 -15.02 -0.72
N GLY A 120 -5.23 -15.32 -1.22
CA GLY A 120 -5.50 -15.52 -2.65
C GLY A 120 -5.17 -14.32 -3.54
N HIS A 121 -5.22 -13.10 -3.00
CA HIS A 121 -4.81 -11.89 -3.74
C HIS A 121 -3.40 -11.44 -3.42
N MET A 122 -2.78 -11.94 -2.35
CA MET A 122 -1.42 -11.56 -1.94
C MET A 122 -0.38 -12.38 -2.69
N LEU A 123 0.74 -11.76 -3.05
CA LEU A 123 1.84 -12.45 -3.77
C LEU A 123 2.93 -12.88 -2.81
N ALA A 124 3.13 -12.09 -1.75
CA ALA A 124 3.93 -12.45 -0.60
C ALA A 124 3.13 -13.33 0.38
N ASP A 125 3.84 -13.84 1.39
CA ASP A 125 3.22 -14.45 2.56
C ASP A 125 2.17 -13.49 3.19
N GLU A 126 1.01 -14.04 3.58
CA GLU A 126 -0.15 -13.28 4.03
C GLU A 126 0.19 -12.46 5.29
N ASP A 127 0.76 -13.10 6.31
CA ASP A 127 1.15 -12.44 7.56
C ASP A 127 2.14 -11.30 7.31
N ARG A 128 3.11 -11.54 6.43
CA ARG A 128 4.11 -10.52 6.05
C ARG A 128 3.49 -9.33 5.34
N THR A 129 2.52 -9.56 4.48
CA THR A 129 1.83 -8.51 3.72
C THR A 129 0.94 -7.67 4.63
N ILE A 130 0.21 -8.34 5.53
CA ILE A 130 -0.60 -7.69 6.56
C ILE A 130 0.29 -6.83 7.45
N GLU A 131 1.43 -7.35 7.93
CA GLU A 131 2.36 -6.56 8.74
C GLU A 131 2.90 -5.34 7.97
N ALA A 132 3.18 -5.48 6.68
CA ALA A 132 3.62 -4.36 5.85
C ALA A 132 2.51 -3.30 5.65
N LEU A 133 1.25 -3.72 5.48
CA LEU A 133 0.08 -2.83 5.41
C LEU A 133 -0.10 -2.07 6.73
N ASP A 134 -0.05 -2.76 7.87
CA ASP A 134 -0.16 -2.16 9.20
C ASP A 134 0.94 -1.11 9.44
N ARG A 135 2.17 -1.40 9.02
CA ARG A 135 3.29 -0.45 9.08
C ARG A 135 3.10 0.76 8.16
N ILE A 136 2.38 0.62 7.05
CA ILE A 136 2.03 1.77 6.20
C ILE A 136 0.94 2.59 6.90
N ILE A 137 -0.16 1.95 7.33
CA ILE A 137 -1.29 2.58 8.03
C ILE A 137 -0.82 3.38 9.24
N ALA A 138 -0.08 2.74 10.15
CA ALA A 138 0.44 3.38 11.35
C ALA A 138 1.29 4.62 11.01
N SER A 139 2.07 4.57 9.92
CA SER A 139 2.86 5.71 9.46
C SER A 139 2.00 6.83 8.86
N GLU A 140 0.89 6.52 8.20
CA GLU A 140 -0.03 7.51 7.65
C GLU A 140 -0.81 8.20 8.78
N VAL A 141 -1.25 7.44 9.79
CA VAL A 141 -1.94 7.95 10.99
C VAL A 141 -0.99 8.85 11.79
N SER A 142 0.20 8.34 12.15
CA SER A 142 1.15 9.05 13.02
C SER A 142 1.60 10.39 12.40
N ARG A 143 1.91 10.42 11.10
CA ARG A 143 2.36 11.64 10.40
C ARG A 143 1.35 12.78 10.40
N ARG A 144 0.05 12.46 10.53
CA ARG A 144 -1.04 13.45 10.40
C ARG A 144 -1.58 13.87 11.74
N LEU A 145 -1.65 12.94 12.69
CA LEU A 145 -2.23 13.19 14.00
C LEU A 145 -1.21 13.62 15.06
N ASP A 146 0.10 13.48 14.82
CA ASP A 146 1.10 14.03 15.75
C ASP A 146 0.90 15.53 16.02
N HIS A 147 0.33 16.27 15.06
CA HIS A 147 0.01 17.68 15.23
C HIS A 147 -1.29 17.92 16.02
N TRP A 148 -2.20 16.95 16.08
CA TRP A 148 -3.58 17.08 16.61
C TRP A 148 -3.82 16.21 17.85
N LYS A 149 -2.77 15.54 18.35
CA LYS A 149 -2.84 14.54 19.42
C LYS A 149 -3.42 15.06 20.74
N ASP A 150 -3.26 16.35 21.01
CA ASP A 150 -3.80 17.00 22.21
C ASP A 150 -5.22 17.57 22.02
N ASP A 151 -5.70 17.63 20.76
CA ASP A 151 -6.96 18.27 20.36
C ASP A 151 -8.04 17.27 19.90
N VAL A 152 -7.67 16.01 19.66
CA VAL A 152 -8.56 14.95 19.13
C VAL A 152 -8.73 13.87 20.20
N ASP A 153 -9.98 13.47 20.46
CA ASP A 153 -10.28 12.38 21.38
C ASP A 153 -10.06 11.00 20.74
N GLN A 154 -10.07 9.94 21.56
CA GLN A 154 -9.83 8.58 21.09
C GLN A 154 -10.86 8.10 20.06
N ALA A 155 -12.11 8.57 20.13
CA ALA A 155 -13.15 8.13 19.19
C ALA A 155 -12.88 8.69 17.78
N ALA A 156 -12.50 9.96 17.69
CA ALA A 156 -12.09 10.57 16.42
C ALA A 156 -10.74 10.00 15.93
N TRP A 157 -9.86 9.57 16.84
CA TRP A 157 -8.65 8.82 16.48
C TRP A 157 -9.00 7.51 15.77
N ASP A 158 -9.86 6.71 16.37
CA ASP A 158 -10.26 5.40 15.85
C ASP A 158 -10.98 5.54 14.50
N GLU A 159 -11.85 6.54 14.35
CA GLU A 159 -12.56 6.82 13.08
C GLU A 159 -11.58 7.20 11.95
N LEU A 160 -10.57 8.04 12.25
CA LEU A 160 -9.56 8.39 11.25
C LEU A 160 -8.65 7.22 10.91
N GLU A 161 -8.25 6.41 11.88
CA GLU A 161 -7.47 5.21 11.66
C GLU A 161 -8.22 4.21 10.78
N GLU A 162 -9.51 3.98 11.05
CA GLU A 162 -10.38 3.14 10.20
C GLU A 162 -10.50 3.71 8.79
N TYR A 163 -10.70 5.02 8.65
CA TYR A 163 -10.80 5.69 7.36
C TYR A 163 -9.51 5.57 6.53
N LEU A 164 -8.35 5.80 7.14
CA LEU A 164 -7.06 5.66 6.44
C LEU A 164 -6.74 4.20 6.11
N THR A 165 -7.07 3.27 7.01
CA THR A 165 -6.98 1.84 6.77
C THR A 165 -7.79 1.44 5.55
N TRP A 166 -9.02 1.93 5.44
CA TRP A 166 -9.87 1.67 4.29
C TRP A 166 -9.21 2.12 2.98
N TRP A 167 -8.60 3.30 2.95
CA TRP A 167 -7.91 3.81 1.76
C TRP A 167 -6.62 3.04 1.43
N VAL A 168 -5.81 2.65 2.42
CA VAL A 168 -4.61 1.84 2.17
C VAL A 168 -5.01 0.50 1.56
N VAL A 169 -5.97 -0.21 2.15
CA VAL A 169 -6.46 -1.50 1.62
C VAL A 169 -7.05 -1.32 0.23
N LYS A 170 -7.84 -0.26 0.00
CA LYS A 170 -8.40 0.05 -1.33
C LYS A 170 -7.31 0.27 -2.38
N GLY A 171 -6.18 0.88 -2.02
CA GLY A 171 -5.04 1.07 -2.91
C GLY A 171 -4.35 -0.23 -3.30
N TYR A 172 -4.14 -1.11 -2.32
CA TYR A 172 -3.61 -2.45 -2.58
C TYR A 172 -4.54 -3.24 -3.51
N ALA A 173 -5.83 -3.25 -3.19
CA ALA A 173 -6.86 -3.92 -3.99
C ALA A 173 -6.97 -3.36 -5.41
N LEU A 174 -6.82 -2.04 -5.59
CA LEU A 174 -6.85 -1.40 -6.91
C LEU A 174 -5.76 -1.95 -7.84
N ARG A 175 -4.53 -2.09 -7.35
CA ARG A 175 -3.43 -2.63 -8.17
C ARG A 175 -3.68 -4.10 -8.54
N ALA A 176 -4.20 -4.89 -7.60
CA ALA A 176 -4.62 -6.26 -7.88
C ALA A 176 -5.77 -6.32 -8.90
N ALA A 177 -6.74 -5.42 -8.79
CA ALA A 177 -7.88 -5.31 -9.71
C ALA A 177 -7.45 -4.95 -11.14
N GLU A 178 -6.48 -4.06 -11.31
CA GLU A 178 -5.91 -3.76 -12.62
C GLU A 178 -5.29 -5.00 -13.29
N THR A 179 -4.71 -5.91 -12.51
CA THR A 179 -4.20 -7.18 -13.02
C THR A 179 -5.35 -8.14 -13.35
N ALA A 180 -6.33 -8.27 -12.45
CA ALA A 180 -7.49 -9.17 -12.62
C ALA A 180 -8.38 -8.79 -13.81
N THR A 181 -8.48 -7.49 -14.12
CA THR A 181 -9.24 -6.95 -15.25
C THR A 181 -8.43 -6.89 -16.55
N GLY A 182 -7.14 -7.25 -16.51
CA GLY A 182 -6.26 -7.26 -17.68
C GLY A 182 -5.78 -5.87 -18.12
N ALA A 183 -5.98 -4.84 -17.29
CA ALA A 183 -5.42 -3.50 -17.48
C ALA A 183 -3.89 -3.48 -17.30
N LEU A 184 -3.33 -4.46 -16.58
CA LEU A 184 -1.90 -4.72 -16.44
C LEU A 184 -1.55 -6.12 -16.95
N ARG A 185 -0.45 -6.25 -17.71
CA ARG A 185 0.07 -7.53 -18.23
C ARG A 185 1.58 -7.56 -18.30
#